data_AF-A0A352Q4B6-F1
#
_entry.id   AF-A0A352Q4B6-F1
#
_cell.length_a   1.000
_cell.length_b   1.000
_cell.length_c   1.000
_cell.angle_alpha   90.00
_cell.angle_beta   90.00
_cell.angle_gamma   90.00
#
_symmetry.space_group_name_H-M   'P 1'
#
loop_
_entity.id
_entity.type
_entity.pdbx_description
1 polymer ?
#
loop_
_entity_poly.entity_id
_entity_poly.type
_entity_poly.pdbx_seq_one_letter_code
_entity_poly.pdbx_strand_id
1 'polypeptide(L)'
;MSVNKRAVRTRFYIFGFRLRSVFLALGFAYLVLPNLATAATTYQAGFDCISSSVTSACNSGEAQFSVLITDENVGPNQAAFIFKNIGTNASSISEIYFDDGALLGIASILDDPPNVDFEDIGDKVSPPDLPDGNAVNPPFDVTQGFATEADNPAPHKGINPGEELTVVFDLVNNFSLSDVIYALLNDGNNDGALDLRIGIHATSFSDDTSASFINGVPSEVIDPVPLPASIFLLLGGLSALGRFRRVRAAC
;
A
#
# COMPACT_ATOMS: atom_id res chain seq x y z
N MET A 1 -81.63 59.19 1.71
CA MET A 1 -81.33 60.19 2.77
C MET A 1 -79.82 60.30 2.88
N SER A 2 -79.30 61.51 2.66
CA SER A 2 -77.88 61.89 2.63
C SER A 2 -77.14 61.59 3.95
N VAL A 3 -75.86 61.17 3.92
CA VAL A 3 -74.71 61.97 4.39
C VAL A 3 -73.38 61.34 3.93
N ASN A 4 -72.57 62.23 3.37
CA ASN A 4 -71.19 62.11 2.91
C ASN A 4 -70.25 62.53 4.07
N LYS A 5 -69.07 61.90 4.29
CA LYS A 5 -67.83 62.56 4.79
C LYS A 5 -66.64 61.60 5.03
N ARG A 6 -65.62 61.78 4.18
CA ARG A 6 -64.18 61.99 4.45
C ARG A 6 -63.41 61.10 5.46
N ALA A 7 -62.49 60.32 4.87
CA ALA A 7 -61.06 60.20 5.15
C ALA A 7 -60.51 60.45 6.57
N VAL A 8 -59.87 59.41 7.12
CA VAL A 8 -58.70 59.54 8.01
C VAL A 8 -57.59 58.66 7.43
N ARG A 9 -56.50 59.30 6.99
CA ARG A 9 -55.24 58.63 6.66
C ARG A 9 -54.47 58.43 7.96
N THR A 10 -54.12 57.19 8.28
CA THR A 10 -53.09 56.91 9.30
C THR A 10 -52.06 55.97 8.68
N ARG A 11 -50.85 56.49 8.49
CA ARG A 11 -49.67 55.72 8.08
C ARG A 11 -49.29 54.76 9.21
N PHE A 12 -49.15 53.48 8.90
CA PHE A 12 -48.31 52.55 9.67
C PHE A 12 -47.21 52.03 8.76
N TYR A 13 -45.99 52.52 8.99
CA TYR A 13 -44.75 51.95 8.47
C TYR A 13 -44.38 50.79 9.39
N ILE A 14 -44.38 49.54 8.91
CA ILE A 14 -43.61 48.45 9.54
C ILE A 14 -43.00 47.57 8.44
N PHE A 15 -41.70 47.80 8.22
CA PHE A 15 -40.67 46.79 8.02
C PHE A 15 -41.01 45.59 7.12
N GLY A 16 -40.98 45.83 5.81
CA GLY A 16 -40.78 44.78 4.81
C GLY A 16 -39.30 44.68 4.42
N PHE A 17 -38.48 43.95 5.18
CA PHE A 17 -37.22 43.43 4.65
C PHE A 17 -37.03 41.99 5.12
N ARG A 18 -37.52 41.10 4.26
CA ARG A 18 -37.55 39.65 4.40
C ARG A 18 -36.14 39.08 4.59
N LEU A 19 -35.84 38.60 5.79
CA LEU A 19 -35.51 37.22 6.19
C LEU A 19 -35.03 36.18 5.13
N ARG A 20 -34.42 36.58 4.01
CA ARG A 20 -33.93 35.68 2.95
C ARG A 20 -32.42 35.57 2.87
N SER A 21 -31.67 36.44 3.54
CA SER A 21 -30.22 36.53 3.38
C SER A 21 -29.40 35.77 4.43
N VAL A 22 -30.03 35.27 5.51
CA VAL A 22 -29.29 34.64 6.62
C VAL A 22 -29.14 33.12 6.44
N PHE A 23 -29.98 32.49 5.62
CA PHE A 23 -29.88 31.04 5.38
C PHE A 23 -28.85 30.65 4.32
N LEU A 24 -28.32 31.60 3.52
CA LEU A 24 -27.33 31.27 2.49
C LEU A 24 -25.88 31.26 3.01
N ALA A 25 -25.62 31.84 4.19
CA ALA A 25 -24.28 31.91 4.77
C ALA A 25 -23.95 30.76 5.74
N LEU A 26 -24.97 30.01 6.19
CA LEU A 26 -24.82 28.87 7.11
C LEU A 26 -24.90 27.50 6.42
N GLY A 27 -25.29 27.46 5.14
CA GLY A 27 -25.43 26.22 4.37
C GLY A 27 -24.15 25.71 3.68
N PHE A 28 -23.04 26.45 3.74
CA PHE A 28 -21.78 26.09 3.06
C PHE A 28 -20.66 25.63 4.01
N ALA A 29 -20.91 25.61 5.33
CA ALA A 29 -19.92 25.27 6.34
C ALA A 29 -19.96 23.81 6.82
N TYR A 30 -20.92 23.02 6.33
CA TYR A 30 -21.08 21.61 6.67
C TYR A 30 -20.87 20.76 5.42
N LEU A 31 -19.61 20.37 5.13
CA LEU A 31 -19.19 19.19 4.33
C LEU A 31 -17.78 19.34 3.72
N VAL A 32 -16.82 19.86 4.49
CA VAL A 32 -15.42 19.53 4.23
C VAL A 32 -14.90 18.96 5.53
N LEU A 33 -15.27 17.70 5.82
CA LEU A 33 -14.47 16.90 6.71
C LEU A 33 -13.12 16.75 6.00
N PRO A 34 -12.01 17.29 6.54
CA PRO A 34 -10.72 16.92 6.02
C PRO A 34 -10.60 15.41 6.25
N ASN A 35 -10.54 14.63 5.17
CA ASN A 35 -9.99 13.28 5.27
C ASN A 35 -8.58 13.47 5.84
N LEU A 36 -8.41 13.16 7.13
CA LEU A 36 -7.11 12.93 7.70
C LEU A 36 -6.64 11.65 7.01
N ALA A 37 -5.94 11.80 5.88
CA ALA A 37 -5.18 10.70 5.32
C ALA A 37 -4.14 10.35 6.38
N THR A 38 -4.38 9.25 7.10
CA THR A 38 -3.29 8.61 7.82
C THR A 38 -2.32 8.15 6.75
N ALA A 39 -1.06 8.56 6.85
CA ALA A 39 -0.04 7.96 6.01
C ALA A 39 0.06 6.50 6.42
N ALA A 40 -0.23 5.57 5.51
CA ALA A 40 0.10 4.18 5.73
C ALA A 40 1.63 4.06 5.73
N THR A 41 2.15 3.24 6.63
CA THR A 41 3.60 2.98 6.67
C THR A 41 3.88 1.83 5.74
N THR A 42 4.65 2.09 4.69
CA THR A 42 5.06 1.08 3.72
C THR A 42 6.55 0.85 3.85
N TYR A 43 6.95 -0.42 3.88
CA TYR A 43 8.34 -0.84 3.86
C TYR A 43 8.65 -1.51 2.54
N GLN A 44 9.89 -1.39 2.07
CA GLN A 44 10.36 -2.08 0.88
C GLN A 44 11.62 -2.87 1.18
N ALA A 45 11.70 -4.10 0.69
CA ALA A 45 12.92 -4.88 0.64
C ALA A 45 13.27 -5.24 -0.80
N GLY A 46 14.56 -5.24 -1.12
CA GLY A 46 15.09 -5.92 -2.29
C GLY A 46 15.27 -7.42 -2.02
N PHE A 47 15.85 -8.13 -2.97
CA PHE A 47 16.18 -9.55 -2.84
C PHE A 47 17.65 -9.77 -3.14
N ASP A 48 18.32 -10.58 -2.32
CA ASP A 48 19.70 -11.01 -2.46
C ASP A 48 19.74 -12.44 -3.02
N CYS A 49 20.57 -12.69 -4.03
CA CYS A 49 20.65 -14.00 -4.68
C CYS A 49 21.39 -15.02 -3.82
N ILE A 50 20.83 -16.24 -3.72
CA ILE A 50 21.47 -17.36 -3.01
C ILE A 50 22.03 -18.43 -3.97
N SER A 51 21.68 -18.36 -5.26
CA SER A 51 22.14 -19.31 -6.27
C SER A 51 23.56 -19.00 -6.78
N SER A 52 24.55 -19.68 -6.20
CA SER A 52 25.98 -19.40 -6.42
C SER A 52 26.51 -19.68 -7.84
N SER A 53 25.80 -20.44 -8.69
CA SER A 53 26.28 -20.85 -10.02
C SER A 53 25.69 -20.06 -11.20
N VAL A 54 24.85 -19.06 -10.95
CA VAL A 54 24.06 -18.35 -12.00
C VAL A 54 24.17 -16.82 -11.89
N THR A 55 25.39 -16.29 -11.91
CA THR A 55 25.68 -14.86 -11.68
C THR A 55 24.87 -13.89 -12.56
N SER A 56 24.62 -14.22 -13.82
CA SER A 56 23.83 -13.38 -14.73
C SER A 56 22.36 -13.26 -14.27
N ALA A 57 21.76 -14.39 -13.85
CA ALA A 57 20.41 -14.42 -13.30
C ALA A 57 20.34 -13.69 -11.96
N CYS A 58 21.32 -13.90 -11.08
CA CYS A 58 21.43 -13.19 -9.81
C CYS A 58 21.44 -11.67 -10.00
N ASN A 59 22.39 -11.15 -10.79
CA ASN A 59 22.50 -9.71 -11.06
C ASN A 59 21.21 -9.14 -11.67
N SER A 60 20.53 -9.91 -12.51
CA SER A 60 19.28 -9.47 -13.13
C SER A 60 18.16 -9.39 -12.09
N GLY A 61 18.00 -10.44 -11.26
CA GLY A 61 16.98 -10.51 -10.23
C GLY A 61 17.16 -9.47 -9.13
N GLU A 62 18.36 -9.34 -8.56
CA GLU A 62 18.69 -8.35 -7.53
C GLU A 62 18.41 -6.90 -7.99
N ALA A 63 18.53 -6.64 -9.30
CA ALA A 63 18.29 -5.32 -9.87
C ALA A 63 16.80 -4.99 -10.12
N GLN A 64 15.90 -5.98 -10.08
CA GLN A 64 14.52 -5.80 -10.54
C GLN A 64 13.44 -6.34 -9.62
N PHE A 65 13.78 -7.25 -8.71
CA PHE A 65 12.84 -7.82 -7.75
C PHE A 65 12.79 -7.00 -6.48
N SER A 66 11.57 -6.76 -5.98
CA SER A 66 11.36 -6.15 -4.67
C SER A 66 10.03 -6.58 -4.10
N VAL A 67 9.88 -6.43 -2.79
CA VAL A 67 8.62 -6.62 -2.08
C VAL A 67 8.30 -5.37 -1.29
N LEU A 68 7.07 -4.87 -1.42
CA LEU A 68 6.50 -3.87 -0.52
C LEU A 68 5.69 -4.56 0.57
N ILE A 69 5.82 -4.10 1.80
CA ILE A 69 5.08 -4.61 2.95
C ILE A 69 4.27 -3.45 3.52
N THR A 70 2.95 -3.62 3.63
CA THR A 70 2.02 -2.59 4.10
C THR A 70 0.79 -3.19 4.75
N ASP A 71 0.11 -2.43 5.60
CA ASP A 71 -1.23 -2.73 6.11
C ASP A 71 -2.31 -1.87 5.42
N GLU A 72 -1.95 -1.17 4.34
CA GLU A 72 -2.89 -0.36 3.58
C GLU A 72 -3.85 -1.23 2.77
N ASN A 73 -5.13 -0.83 2.76
CA ASN A 73 -6.19 -1.46 1.95
C ASN A 73 -6.44 -2.95 2.24
N VAL A 74 -5.97 -3.46 3.39
CA VAL A 74 -6.27 -4.81 3.90
C VAL A 74 -7.14 -4.76 5.16
N GLY A 75 -7.60 -5.93 5.62
CA GLY A 75 -8.40 -6.08 6.83
C GLY A 75 -7.62 -5.81 8.12
N PRO A 76 -8.32 -5.72 9.26
CA PRO A 76 -7.64 -5.61 10.55
C PRO A 76 -6.78 -6.85 10.80
N ASN A 77 -5.57 -6.65 11.35
CA ASN A 77 -4.60 -7.71 11.61
C ASN A 77 -4.16 -8.46 10.33
N GLN A 78 -4.09 -7.75 9.21
CA GLN A 78 -3.53 -8.28 7.97
C GLN A 78 -2.32 -7.47 7.53
N ALA A 79 -1.44 -8.10 6.77
CA ALA A 79 -0.36 -7.43 6.05
C ALA A 79 -0.38 -7.87 4.59
N ALA A 80 -0.19 -6.92 3.69
CA ALA A 80 0.01 -7.15 2.26
C ALA A 80 1.50 -7.19 1.93
N PHE A 81 1.90 -8.21 1.18
CA PHE A 81 3.21 -8.34 0.56
C PHE A 81 3.04 -8.20 -0.96
N ILE A 82 3.52 -7.09 -1.50
CA ILE A 82 3.38 -6.76 -2.92
C ILE A 82 4.72 -7.04 -3.61
N PHE A 83 4.79 -8.18 -4.29
CA PHE A 83 5.96 -8.61 -5.05
C PHE A 83 5.98 -7.92 -6.40
N LYS A 84 7.13 -7.38 -6.78
CA LYS A 84 7.29 -6.60 -8.01
C LYS A 84 8.49 -7.06 -8.80
N ASN A 85 8.32 -7.13 -10.12
CA ASN A 85 9.39 -7.29 -11.08
C ASN A 85 9.41 -6.06 -12.00
N ILE A 86 10.14 -5.00 -11.64
CA ILE A 86 10.08 -3.70 -12.33
C ILE A 86 11.19 -3.49 -13.38
N GLY A 87 12.00 -4.51 -13.62
CA GLY A 87 13.16 -4.45 -14.52
C GLY A 87 12.77 -4.58 -15.98
N THR A 88 13.80 -4.77 -16.82
CA THR A 88 13.63 -5.05 -18.25
C THR A 88 14.25 -6.39 -18.67
N ASN A 89 14.95 -7.05 -17.76
CA ASN A 89 15.65 -8.30 -18.07
C ASN A 89 14.64 -9.45 -18.04
N ALA A 90 14.79 -10.40 -18.97
CA ALA A 90 13.96 -11.59 -19.00
C ALA A 90 14.06 -12.31 -17.64
N SER A 91 12.90 -12.60 -17.04
CA SER A 91 12.74 -13.26 -15.76
C SER A 91 11.25 -13.48 -15.47
N SER A 92 10.92 -14.40 -14.59
CA SER A 92 9.57 -14.55 -14.05
C SER A 92 9.67 -15.08 -12.63
N ILE A 93 9.07 -14.39 -11.65
CA ILE A 93 8.92 -14.96 -10.31
C ILE A 93 7.83 -16.02 -10.41
N SER A 94 8.17 -17.27 -10.14
CA SER A 94 7.28 -18.41 -10.30
C SER A 94 6.79 -18.94 -8.97
N GLU A 95 7.63 -18.87 -7.93
CA GLU A 95 7.26 -19.34 -6.59
C GLU A 95 7.71 -18.33 -5.52
N ILE A 96 6.90 -18.21 -4.48
CA ILE A 96 7.16 -17.35 -3.32
C ILE A 96 7.03 -18.24 -2.08
N TYR A 97 7.98 -18.12 -1.16
CA TYR A 97 8.09 -18.92 0.06
C TYR A 97 8.24 -18.00 1.26
N PHE A 98 7.67 -18.41 2.40
CA PHE A 98 7.85 -17.74 3.68
C PHE A 98 8.47 -18.70 4.68
N ASP A 99 9.42 -18.20 5.44
CA ASP A 99 10.13 -18.94 6.46
C ASP A 99 10.00 -18.23 7.81
N ASP A 100 9.54 -19.01 8.78
CA ASP A 100 9.24 -18.67 10.16
C ASP A 100 8.25 -17.48 10.31
N GLY A 101 7.94 -17.08 11.54
CA GLY A 101 7.44 -15.75 11.85
C GLY A 101 6.02 -15.62 12.40
N ALA A 102 5.51 -14.40 12.25
CA ALA A 102 4.29 -13.84 12.85
C ALA A 102 2.98 -14.16 12.06
N LEU A 103 3.10 -14.95 10.99
CA LEU A 103 2.03 -15.17 10.01
C LEU A 103 1.13 -16.33 10.44
N LEU A 104 -0.18 -16.14 10.32
CA LEU A 104 -1.18 -17.17 10.65
C LEU A 104 -1.61 -17.98 9.42
N GLY A 105 -1.65 -17.35 8.26
CA GLY A 105 -2.00 -17.98 6.99
C GLY A 105 -2.26 -16.97 5.88
N ILE A 106 -2.27 -17.43 4.64
CA ILE A 106 -2.62 -16.61 3.48
C ILE A 106 -4.12 -16.34 3.52
N ALA A 107 -4.51 -15.08 3.62
CA ALA A 107 -5.90 -14.65 3.63
C ALA A 107 -6.46 -14.52 2.21
N SER A 108 -5.63 -14.00 1.29
CA SER A 108 -5.98 -13.89 -0.12
C SER A 108 -4.74 -13.64 -0.98
N ILE A 109 -4.79 -14.13 -2.21
CA ILE A 109 -3.89 -13.74 -3.30
C ILE A 109 -4.67 -12.81 -4.23
N LEU A 110 -4.10 -11.66 -4.55
CA LEU A 110 -4.67 -10.70 -5.48
C LEU A 110 -3.78 -10.63 -6.72
N ASP A 111 -4.17 -11.42 -7.71
CA ASP A 111 -3.52 -11.49 -9.03
C ASP A 111 -3.93 -10.32 -9.94
N ASP A 112 -3.14 -10.08 -11.00
CA ASP A 112 -3.51 -9.23 -12.13
C ASP A 112 -3.73 -10.08 -13.41
N PRO A 113 -4.90 -10.74 -13.52
CA PRO A 113 -5.21 -11.58 -14.66
C PRO A 113 -5.37 -10.74 -15.94
N PRO A 114 -4.96 -11.28 -17.11
CA PRO A 114 -4.72 -12.70 -17.35
C PRO A 114 -3.27 -13.16 -17.16
N ASN A 115 -2.34 -12.25 -16.85
CA ASN A 115 -0.91 -12.50 -16.97
C ASN A 115 -0.25 -12.99 -15.68
N VAL A 116 -0.72 -12.52 -14.52
CA VAL A 116 -0.29 -13.04 -13.21
C VAL A 116 -1.42 -13.91 -12.68
N ASP A 117 -1.09 -15.10 -12.19
CA ASP A 117 -2.07 -16.08 -11.70
C ASP A 117 -1.37 -17.02 -10.71
N PHE A 118 -1.55 -16.79 -9.41
CA PHE A 118 -0.92 -17.56 -8.35
C PHE A 118 -1.94 -18.34 -7.52
N GLU A 119 -1.56 -19.56 -7.16
CA GLU A 119 -2.36 -20.42 -6.30
C GLU A 119 -1.65 -20.68 -4.96
N ASP A 120 -2.41 -20.60 -3.86
CA ASP A 120 -2.01 -21.13 -2.56
C ASP A 120 -2.24 -22.64 -2.56
N ILE A 121 -1.21 -23.38 -2.99
CA ILE A 121 -1.21 -24.85 -3.03
C ILE A 121 -0.45 -25.46 -1.85
N GLY A 122 0.00 -24.64 -0.90
CA GLY A 122 0.61 -25.06 0.35
C GLY A 122 1.89 -25.90 0.14
N ASP A 123 1.90 -27.08 0.76
CA ASP A 123 3.02 -28.06 0.71
C ASP A 123 3.20 -28.75 -0.65
N LYS A 124 2.39 -28.38 -1.66
CA LYS A 124 2.45 -28.95 -3.01
C LYS A 124 3.15 -28.07 -4.02
N VAL A 125 3.64 -26.91 -3.61
CA VAL A 125 4.49 -26.07 -4.47
C VAL A 125 5.65 -26.91 -5.00
N SER A 126 5.96 -26.75 -6.27
CA SER A 126 7.03 -27.48 -6.94
C SER A 126 8.08 -26.50 -7.46
N PRO A 127 9.25 -26.38 -6.80
CA PRO A 127 9.76 -27.25 -5.73
C PRO A 127 9.17 -26.95 -4.34
N PRO A 128 9.07 -27.94 -3.42
CA PRO A 128 8.47 -27.73 -2.10
C PRO A 128 9.34 -26.88 -1.16
N ASP A 129 10.65 -26.87 -1.40
CA ASP A 129 11.62 -26.06 -0.66
C ASP A 129 12.25 -25.04 -1.61
N LEU A 130 12.64 -23.88 -1.08
CA LEU A 130 13.39 -22.87 -1.83
C LEU A 130 14.69 -23.47 -2.36
N PRO A 131 14.92 -23.52 -3.69
CA PRO A 131 16.18 -24.04 -4.23
C PRO A 131 17.37 -23.25 -3.70
N ASP A 132 18.47 -23.93 -3.38
CA ASP A 132 19.65 -23.39 -2.70
C ASP A 132 19.42 -22.85 -1.26
N GLY A 133 18.18 -22.85 -0.73
CA GLY A 133 17.86 -22.38 0.62
C GLY A 133 18.60 -23.12 1.74
N ASN A 134 18.90 -24.40 1.53
CA ASN A 134 19.66 -25.24 2.46
C ASN A 134 21.14 -24.83 2.60
N ALA A 135 21.67 -24.03 1.66
CA ALA A 135 23.05 -23.56 1.67
C ALA A 135 23.22 -22.24 2.43
N VAL A 136 22.12 -21.58 2.82
CA VAL A 136 22.11 -20.35 3.63
C VAL A 136 22.31 -20.71 5.10
N ASN A 137 22.84 -19.79 5.90
CA ASN A 137 23.03 -19.98 7.34
C ASN A 137 22.37 -18.83 8.13
N PRO A 138 21.28 -19.10 8.88
CA PRO A 138 20.62 -20.42 9.03
C PRO A 138 19.93 -20.88 7.73
N PRO A 139 19.72 -22.21 7.53
CA PRO A 139 18.99 -22.73 6.37
C PRO A 139 17.61 -22.09 6.26
N PHE A 140 17.14 -21.86 5.03
CA PHE A 140 15.77 -21.39 4.78
C PHE A 140 14.80 -22.55 4.90
N ASP A 141 13.81 -22.46 5.80
CA ASP A 141 12.82 -23.53 6.07
C ASP A 141 11.40 -23.04 5.77
N VAL A 142 10.77 -23.62 4.74
CA VAL A 142 9.43 -23.19 4.31
C VAL A 142 8.41 -23.54 5.40
N THR A 143 8.05 -22.54 6.19
CA THR A 143 7.29 -22.75 7.42
C THR A 143 5.81 -22.94 7.11
N GLN A 144 5.22 -23.98 7.70
CA GLN A 144 3.78 -24.31 7.57
C GLN A 144 3.26 -24.43 6.12
N GLY A 145 4.15 -24.63 5.15
CA GLY A 145 3.78 -24.66 3.73
C GLY A 145 3.27 -23.31 3.22
N PHE A 146 3.67 -22.19 3.81
CA PHE A 146 3.37 -20.87 3.27
C PHE A 146 4.19 -20.62 2.01
N ALA A 147 3.68 -21.16 0.91
CA ALA A 147 4.25 -21.03 -0.40
C ALA A 147 3.12 -20.89 -1.44
N THR A 148 3.39 -20.08 -2.46
CA THR A 148 2.46 -19.85 -3.58
C THR A 148 3.19 -20.09 -4.88
N GLU A 149 2.52 -20.71 -5.85
CA GLU A 149 3.07 -21.04 -7.17
C GLU A 149 2.24 -20.38 -8.27
N ALA A 150 2.88 -19.95 -9.34
CA ALA A 150 2.22 -19.49 -10.55
C ALA A 150 1.54 -20.66 -11.29
N ASP A 151 0.30 -20.47 -11.77
CA ASP A 151 -0.40 -21.53 -12.51
C ASP A 151 0.36 -21.94 -13.78
N ASN A 152 0.22 -23.20 -14.16
CA ASN A 152 0.90 -23.73 -15.32
C ASN A 152 0.24 -23.28 -16.64
N PRO A 153 1.02 -22.90 -17.67
CA PRO A 153 2.48 -22.95 -17.72
C PRO A 153 3.15 -21.66 -17.20
N ALA A 154 3.88 -21.75 -16.09
CA ALA A 154 4.95 -20.80 -15.79
C ALA A 154 6.01 -20.88 -16.92
N PRO A 155 6.59 -19.77 -17.39
CA PRO A 155 6.59 -18.41 -16.84
C PRO A 155 5.41 -17.50 -17.26
N HIS A 156 4.49 -17.99 -18.09
CA HIS A 156 3.46 -17.13 -18.68
C HIS A 156 2.43 -16.60 -17.68
N LYS A 157 2.43 -17.15 -16.47
CA LYS A 157 1.55 -16.83 -15.35
C LYS A 157 2.28 -16.30 -14.10
N GLY A 158 3.62 -16.32 -14.13
CA GLY A 158 4.45 -15.76 -13.06
C GLY A 158 4.55 -14.23 -13.16
N ILE A 159 5.30 -13.62 -12.25
CA ILE A 159 5.49 -12.16 -12.23
C ILE A 159 6.61 -11.77 -13.20
N ASN A 160 6.24 -11.40 -14.43
CA ASN A 160 7.19 -10.98 -15.47
C ASN A 160 7.57 -9.49 -15.35
N PRO A 161 8.55 -8.99 -16.13
CA PRO A 161 8.93 -7.58 -16.09
C PRO A 161 7.76 -6.64 -16.36
N GLY A 162 7.53 -5.71 -15.43
CA GLY A 162 6.43 -4.75 -15.42
C GLY A 162 5.21 -5.20 -14.60
N GLU A 163 5.24 -6.39 -13.99
CA GLU A 163 4.11 -6.98 -13.29
C GLU A 163 4.32 -7.02 -11.77
N GLU A 164 3.21 -7.18 -11.03
CA GLU A 164 3.20 -7.32 -9.59
C GLU A 164 2.13 -8.32 -9.11
N LEU A 165 2.32 -8.84 -7.91
CA LEU A 165 1.38 -9.73 -7.21
C LEU A 165 1.22 -9.25 -5.77
N THR A 166 0.01 -9.26 -5.22
CA THR A 166 -0.20 -9.01 -3.79
C THR A 166 -0.63 -10.27 -3.06
N VAL A 167 0.16 -10.70 -2.08
CA VAL A 167 -0.20 -11.77 -1.15
C VAL A 167 -0.57 -11.15 0.19
N VAL A 168 -1.80 -11.36 0.64
CA VAL A 168 -2.30 -10.85 1.92
C VAL A 168 -2.28 -11.98 2.94
N PHE A 169 -1.64 -11.73 4.08
CA PHE A 169 -1.61 -12.66 5.21
C PHE A 169 -2.49 -12.18 6.35
N ASP A 170 -3.17 -13.13 7.00
CA ASP A 170 -3.67 -12.95 8.36
C ASP A 170 -2.50 -13.04 9.33
N LEU A 171 -2.43 -12.10 10.28
CA LEU A 171 -1.44 -12.08 11.35
C LEU A 171 -1.95 -12.85 12.57
N VAL A 172 -1.04 -13.47 13.32
CA VAL A 172 -1.39 -14.08 14.60
C VAL A 172 -1.99 -13.03 15.54
N ASN A 173 -3.00 -13.42 16.33
CA ASN A 173 -3.72 -12.51 17.22
C ASN A 173 -2.76 -11.66 18.08
N ASN A 174 -2.98 -10.34 18.05
CA ASN A 174 -2.19 -9.29 18.71
C ASN A 174 -0.88 -8.90 18.02
N PHE A 175 -0.55 -9.46 16.86
CA PHE A 175 0.52 -8.93 16.02
C PHE A 175 0.00 -7.85 15.08
N SER A 176 0.89 -6.90 14.83
CA SER A 176 0.71 -5.73 13.98
C SER A 176 1.72 -5.75 12.83
N LEU A 177 1.56 -4.85 11.87
CA LEU A 177 2.57 -4.63 10.84
C LEU A 177 3.96 -4.36 11.45
N SER A 178 4.03 -3.64 12.58
CA SER A 178 5.29 -3.38 13.26
C SER A 178 6.00 -4.66 13.69
N ASP A 179 5.25 -5.67 14.15
CA ASP A 179 5.81 -6.96 14.57
C ASP A 179 6.33 -7.76 13.37
N VAL A 180 5.62 -7.71 12.24
CA VAL A 180 6.07 -8.29 10.96
C VAL A 180 7.38 -7.65 10.50
N ILE A 181 7.48 -6.32 10.57
CA ILE A 181 8.70 -5.61 10.18
C ILE A 181 9.83 -5.90 11.16
N TYR A 182 9.57 -5.96 12.47
CA TYR A 182 10.58 -6.39 13.44
C TYR A 182 11.08 -7.81 13.16
N ALA A 183 10.21 -8.72 12.71
CA ALA A 183 10.60 -10.07 12.34
C ALA A 183 11.49 -10.09 11.08
N LEU A 184 11.16 -9.27 10.07
CA LEU A 184 11.98 -9.13 8.86
C LEU A 184 13.33 -8.43 9.11
N LEU A 185 13.41 -7.54 10.11
CA LEU A 185 14.63 -6.80 10.43
C LEU A 185 15.64 -7.61 11.24
N ASN A 186 15.19 -8.62 11.99
CA ASN A 186 16.04 -9.43 12.87
C ASN A 186 16.46 -10.77 12.25
N ASP A 187 16.17 -10.98 10.96
CA ASP A 187 16.52 -12.17 10.20
C ASP A 187 17.96 -12.67 10.48
N GLY A 188 18.06 -13.88 11.02
CA GLY A 188 19.29 -14.67 11.01
C GLY A 188 20.07 -14.70 12.31
N ASN A 189 19.52 -14.16 13.41
CA ASN A 189 20.23 -14.16 14.70
C ASN A 189 20.10 -15.50 15.47
N ASN A 190 19.21 -16.41 15.05
CA ASN A 190 18.95 -17.72 15.69
C ASN A 190 18.66 -17.61 17.21
N ASP A 191 18.12 -16.49 17.67
CA ASP A 191 17.92 -16.22 19.10
C ASP A 191 16.56 -16.69 19.64
N GLY A 192 15.70 -17.20 18.75
CA GLY A 192 14.35 -17.68 19.07
C GLY A 192 13.32 -16.56 19.16
N ALA A 193 13.64 -15.34 18.71
CA ALA A 193 12.65 -14.34 18.31
C ALA A 193 11.93 -14.78 17.01
N LEU A 194 10.86 -14.07 16.65
CA LEU A 194 10.17 -14.27 15.38
C LEU A 194 11.11 -13.79 14.27
N ASP A 195 11.86 -14.68 13.62
CA ASP A 195 12.59 -14.34 12.40
C ASP A 195 11.61 -14.57 11.24
N LEU A 196 11.38 -13.59 10.37
CA LEU A 196 10.57 -13.78 9.16
C LEU A 196 11.47 -13.57 7.96
N ARG A 197 11.48 -14.54 7.05
CA ARG A 197 12.16 -14.45 5.77
C ARG A 197 11.20 -14.73 4.62
N ILE A 198 11.47 -14.09 3.50
CA ILE A 198 10.73 -14.21 2.25
C ILE A 198 11.71 -14.69 1.20
N GLY A 199 11.44 -15.88 0.67
CA GLY A 199 12.17 -16.49 -0.44
C GLY A 199 11.38 -16.36 -1.73
N ILE A 200 12.08 -16.19 -2.84
CA ILE A 200 11.48 -16.29 -4.18
C ILE A 200 12.31 -17.22 -5.05
N HIS A 201 11.64 -18.05 -5.86
CA HIS A 201 12.27 -18.75 -6.96
C HIS A 201 11.82 -18.11 -8.28
N ALA A 202 12.80 -17.71 -9.09
CA ALA A 202 12.56 -17.07 -10.36
C ALA A 202 13.18 -17.88 -11.50
N THR A 203 12.47 -17.93 -12.62
CA THR A 203 12.79 -18.72 -13.80
C THR A 203 12.87 -17.83 -15.04
N SER A 204 13.15 -18.45 -16.19
CA SER A 204 13.09 -17.80 -17.51
C SER A 204 14.01 -16.57 -17.65
N PHE A 205 15.17 -16.64 -17.01
CA PHE A 205 16.25 -15.71 -17.30
C PHE A 205 16.80 -15.93 -18.72
N SER A 206 17.56 -14.95 -19.23
CA SER A 206 18.07 -14.90 -20.62
C SER A 206 18.79 -16.17 -21.13
N ASP A 207 19.31 -17.00 -20.22
CA ASP A 207 20.03 -18.24 -20.51
C ASP A 207 19.20 -19.50 -20.16
N ASP A 208 17.87 -19.38 -20.06
CA ASP A 208 16.93 -20.40 -19.58
C ASP A 208 17.29 -20.94 -18.17
N THR A 209 17.97 -20.11 -17.38
CA THR A 209 18.35 -20.43 -16.00
C THR A 209 17.25 -20.04 -15.02
N SER A 210 17.31 -20.62 -13.83
CA SER A 210 16.56 -20.20 -12.66
C SER A 210 17.51 -19.82 -11.53
N ALA A 211 17.02 -18.99 -10.62
CA ALA A 211 17.76 -18.53 -9.46
C ALA A 211 16.80 -18.32 -8.29
N SER A 212 17.30 -18.54 -7.09
CA SER A 212 16.58 -18.27 -5.85
C SER A 212 17.15 -17.06 -5.15
N PHE A 213 16.27 -16.37 -4.42
CA PHE A 213 16.61 -15.14 -3.70
C PHE A 213 15.91 -15.11 -2.35
N ILE A 214 16.50 -14.40 -1.39
CA ILE A 214 15.91 -14.12 -0.07
C ILE A 214 15.84 -12.59 0.09
N ASN A 215 14.82 -12.08 0.77
CA ASN A 215 14.68 -10.65 0.99
C ASN A 215 15.90 -10.08 1.73
N GLY A 216 16.31 -8.87 1.32
CA GLY A 216 17.23 -8.06 2.11
C GLY A 216 16.51 -7.37 3.28
N VAL A 217 17.25 -6.50 3.95
CA VAL A 217 16.73 -5.71 5.09
C VAL A 217 15.69 -4.68 4.60
N PRO A 218 14.44 -4.72 5.09
CA PRO A 218 13.45 -3.74 4.71
C PRO A 218 13.83 -2.31 5.12
N SER A 219 13.42 -1.33 4.32
CA SER A 219 13.57 0.10 4.61
C SER A 219 12.26 0.83 4.40
N GLU A 220 11.99 1.85 5.21
CA GLU A 220 10.77 2.66 5.09
C GLU A 220 10.71 3.42 3.76
N VAL A 221 9.56 3.31 3.08
CA VAL A 221 9.24 4.11 1.89
C VAL A 221 8.54 5.38 2.37
N ILE A 222 9.25 6.50 2.27
CA ILE A 222 8.70 7.80 2.66
C ILE A 222 7.92 8.36 1.48
N ASP A 223 6.64 8.02 1.38
CA ASP A 223 5.77 8.66 0.41
C ASP A 223 5.54 10.13 0.77
N PRO A 224 5.57 11.05 -0.22
CA PRO A 224 5.34 12.47 0.04
C PRO A 224 3.91 12.66 0.53
N VAL A 225 3.77 12.92 1.84
CA VAL A 225 2.47 13.20 2.45
C VAL A 225 1.80 14.37 1.72
N PRO A 226 0.56 14.21 1.22
CA PRO A 226 -0.17 15.28 0.58
C PRO A 226 -0.25 16.50 1.50
N LEU A 227 0.14 17.67 0.97
CA LEU A 227 0.11 18.93 1.71
C LEU A 227 -1.27 19.10 2.36
N PRO A 228 -1.35 19.31 3.69
CA PRO A 228 -2.64 19.39 4.35
C PRO A 228 -3.46 20.55 3.77
N ALA A 229 -4.77 20.35 3.66
CA ALA A 229 -5.71 21.35 3.14
C ALA A 229 -5.63 22.69 3.89
N SER A 230 -5.06 22.69 5.11
CA SER A 230 -4.75 23.88 5.90
C SER A 230 -3.82 24.87 5.18
N ILE A 231 -2.92 24.42 4.30
CA ILE A 231 -2.07 25.31 3.49
C ILE A 231 -2.92 26.09 2.48
N PHE A 232 -3.87 25.42 1.82
CA PHE A 232 -4.80 26.10 0.92
C PHE A 232 -5.72 27.08 1.67
N LEU A 233 -6.15 26.74 2.89
CA LEU A 233 -6.91 27.65 3.76
C LEU A 233 -6.07 28.84 4.25
N LEU A 234 -4.80 28.62 4.60
CA LEU A 234 -3.88 29.67 5.01
C LEU A 234 -3.61 30.64 3.86
N LEU A 235 -3.30 30.12 2.67
CA LEU A 235 -3.08 30.91 1.46
C LEU A 235 -4.36 31.62 1.01
N GLY A 236 -5.51 30.94 1.07
CA GLY A 236 -6.82 31.53 0.78
C GLY A 236 -7.18 32.66 1.77
N GLY A 237 -6.91 32.45 3.06
CA GLY A 237 -7.15 33.42 4.13
C GLY A 237 -6.27 34.67 4.01
N LEU A 238 -4.97 34.48 3.75
CA LEU A 238 -4.03 35.57 3.48
C LEU A 238 -4.43 36.38 2.23
N SER A 239 -4.88 35.69 1.18
CA SER A 239 -5.35 36.33 -0.05
C SER A 239 -6.60 37.19 0.18
N ALA A 240 -7.54 36.70 1.00
CA ALA A 240 -8.73 37.46 1.39
C ALA A 240 -8.36 38.70 2.22
N LEU A 241 -7.47 38.56 3.21
CA LEU A 241 -7.00 39.66 4.07
C LEU A 241 -6.27 40.75 3.27
N GLY A 242 -5.44 40.37 2.29
CA GLY A 242 -4.77 41.31 1.39
C GLY A 242 -5.75 42.14 0.55
N ARG A 243 -6.86 41.54 0.12
CA ARG A 243 -7.93 42.21 -0.62
C ARG A 243 -8.69 43.20 0.27
N PHE A 244 -8.97 42.84 1.53
CA PHE A 244 -9.61 43.73 2.50
C PHE A 244 -8.74 44.95 2.88
N ARG A 245 -7.40 44.83 2.90
CA ARG A 245 -6.51 45.98 3.10
C ARG A 245 -6.53 46.98 1.96
N ARG A 246 -6.64 46.53 0.70
CA ARG A 246 -6.68 47.45 -0.47
C ARG A 246 -7.97 48.25 -0.54
N VAL A 247 -9.12 47.69 -0.17
CA VAL A 247 -10.41 48.39 -0.21
C VAL A 247 -10.46 49.52 0.83
N ARG A 248 -9.79 49.37 1.97
CA ARG A 248 -9.74 50.42 3.01
C ARG A 248 -8.77 51.57 2.70
N ALA A 249 -7.82 51.38 1.80
CA ALA A 249 -6.87 52.43 1.39
C ALA A 249 -7.40 53.33 0.26
N ALA A 250 -8.57 53.02 -0.29
CA ALA A 250 -9.21 53.75 -1.38
C ALA A 250 -10.39 54.64 -0.93
N CYS A 251 -10.54 54.86 0.39
CA CYS A 251 -11.46 55.82 0.99
C CYS A 251 -10.70 56.92 1.72
#